data_AF-A0A4P7ZB28-F1
#
_entry.id   AF-A0A4P7ZB28-F1
#
_cell.length_a   1.000
_cell.length_b   1.000
_cell.length_c   1.000
_cell.angle_alpha   90.00
_cell.angle_beta   90.00
_cell.angle_gamma   90.00
#
_symmetry.space_group_name_H-M   'P 1'
#
loop_
_entity.id
_entity.type
_entity.pdbx_description
1 polymer ?
#
loop_
_entity_poly.entity_id
_entity_poly.type
_entity_poly.pdbx_seq_one_letter_code
_entity_poly.pdbx_strand_id
1 'polypeptide(L)'
;MLREAFEYLTTPCPPLARRFGYLSEMVALGARHRRQRRTWAPHVAACHRFIDQAMQRVEPGGRALVAGSGLLIEIPLETLTARFDEVVLADVLHSRTVRRRAAALPNVRLVEMDVSGALAPLAATLDTGGRLPTDFEPPIPDGGPFRFAVSCNLLSQLPLLPLEAVERRAPATTEAERTAFALRMVHGHLCWLSAIAERAALFTDIDASWMHGGTVTEVEDSTWGLALPAPDMSWLWDIAPAPEQDRRQDLRHSVGGWFDVRTVTSVLPPC
;
A
#
# COMPACT_ATOMS: atom_id res chain seq x y z
N MET A 1 -6.45 7.43 22.44
CA MET A 1 -7.14 8.73 22.32
C MET A 1 -6.16 9.91 22.32
N LEU A 2 -5.38 10.18 23.38
CA LEU A 2 -4.49 11.36 23.43
C LEU A 2 -3.28 11.28 22.49
N ARG A 3 -2.62 10.12 22.41
CA ARG A 3 -1.48 9.90 21.50
C ARG A 3 -1.91 10.04 20.04
N GLU A 4 -3.03 9.43 19.70
CA GLU A 4 -3.62 9.47 18.35
C GLU A 4 -4.04 10.90 17.98
N ALA A 5 -4.67 11.64 18.92
CA ALA A 5 -5.01 13.04 18.70
C ALA A 5 -3.75 13.90 18.48
N PHE A 6 -2.70 13.70 19.28
CA PHE A 6 -1.43 14.38 19.07
C PHE A 6 -0.80 14.01 17.71
N GLU A 7 -0.81 12.73 17.34
CA GLU A 7 -0.28 12.28 16.05
C GLU A 7 -1.04 12.89 14.87
N TYR A 8 -2.37 12.94 14.94
CA TYR A 8 -3.24 13.57 13.95
C TYR A 8 -3.01 15.08 13.83
N LEU A 9 -2.96 15.78 14.95
CA LEU A 9 -2.80 17.24 14.97
C LEU A 9 -1.42 17.69 14.52
N THR A 10 -0.40 16.86 14.76
CA THR A 10 0.98 17.29 14.61
C THR A 10 1.68 16.72 13.37
N THR A 11 1.16 15.67 12.74
CA THR A 11 1.73 15.12 11.49
C THR A 11 1.53 16.10 10.33
N PRO A 12 2.63 16.56 9.68
CA PRO A 12 2.52 17.27 8.41
C PRO A 12 1.86 16.37 7.38
N CYS A 13 0.79 16.85 6.76
CA CYS A 13 0.00 16.08 5.81
C CYS A 13 -0.37 16.97 4.63
N PRO A 14 -0.05 16.56 3.38
CA PRO A 14 -0.48 17.26 2.19
C PRO A 14 -2.00 17.47 2.17
N PRO A 15 -2.51 18.60 1.65
CA PRO A 15 -3.94 18.91 1.66
C PRO A 15 -4.80 17.81 1.03
N LEU A 16 -4.33 17.22 -0.07
CA LEU A 16 -5.04 16.16 -0.79
C LEU A 16 -5.13 14.87 0.04
N ALA A 17 -4.01 14.44 0.63
CA ALA A 17 -3.98 13.28 1.53
C ALA A 17 -4.90 13.46 2.75
N ARG A 18 -4.95 14.68 3.30
CA ARG A 18 -5.89 15.02 4.39
C ARG A 18 -7.34 14.96 3.93
N ARG A 19 -7.64 15.50 2.75
CA ARG A 19 -9.00 15.54 2.17
C ARG A 19 -9.57 14.14 1.96
N PHE A 20 -8.75 13.19 1.50
CA PHE A 20 -9.17 11.80 1.28
C PHE A 20 -9.08 10.91 2.53
N GLY A 21 -8.63 11.44 3.68
CA GLY A 21 -8.65 10.70 4.96
C GLY A 21 -7.41 9.87 5.27
N TYR A 22 -6.37 9.89 4.41
CA TYR A 22 -5.14 9.10 4.60
C TYR A 22 -4.45 9.35 5.95
N LEU A 23 -4.51 10.57 6.48
CA LEU A 23 -3.95 10.86 7.80
C LEU A 23 -4.69 10.13 8.93
N SER A 24 -6.03 10.08 8.86
CA SER A 24 -6.84 9.37 9.84
C SER A 24 -6.52 7.88 9.79
N GLU A 25 -6.43 7.32 8.58
CA GLU A 25 -6.11 5.91 8.35
C GLU A 25 -4.71 5.55 8.87
N MET A 26 -3.69 6.37 8.56
CA MET A 26 -2.34 6.17 9.08
C MET A 26 -2.31 6.17 10.62
N VAL A 27 -3.02 7.10 11.27
CA VAL A 27 -3.11 7.15 12.75
C VAL A 27 -3.84 5.93 13.30
N ALA A 28 -4.92 5.49 12.67
CA ALA A 28 -5.69 4.32 13.06
C ALA A 28 -4.86 3.03 12.93
N LEU A 29 -4.17 2.85 11.80
CA LEU A 29 -3.26 1.74 11.53
C LEU A 29 -2.16 1.68 12.59
N GLY A 30 -1.54 2.81 12.91
CA GLY A 30 -0.51 2.90 13.94
C GLY A 30 -1.04 2.54 15.34
N ALA A 31 -2.27 2.95 15.67
CA ALA A 31 -2.91 2.58 16.91
C ALA A 31 -3.25 1.08 16.99
N ARG A 32 -3.77 0.51 15.90
CA ARG A 32 -4.07 -0.92 15.77
C ARG A 32 -2.80 -1.76 15.90
N HIS A 33 -1.75 -1.43 15.17
CA HIS A 33 -0.46 -2.12 15.27
C HIS A 33 0.08 -2.11 16.70
N ARG A 34 -0.01 -0.98 17.43
CA ARG A 34 0.46 -0.93 18.83
C ARG A 34 -0.29 -1.93 19.73
N ARG A 35 -1.61 -2.08 19.55
CA ARG A 35 -2.42 -3.05 20.31
C ARG A 35 -2.16 -4.48 19.87
N GLN A 36 -2.02 -4.69 18.57
CA GLN A 36 -1.92 -6.01 17.94
C GLN A 36 -0.47 -6.44 17.63
N ARG A 37 0.54 -5.75 18.19
CA ARG A 37 1.96 -5.98 17.84
C ARG A 37 2.39 -7.44 17.93
N ARG A 38 1.92 -8.17 18.95
CA ARG A 38 2.24 -9.60 19.11
C ARG A 38 1.56 -10.45 18.03
N THR A 39 0.30 -10.17 17.76
CA THR A 39 -0.52 -10.85 16.74
C THR A 39 0.04 -10.60 15.34
N TRP A 40 0.53 -9.39 15.06
CA TRP A 40 1.08 -9.03 13.76
C TRP A 40 2.53 -9.49 13.54
N ALA A 41 3.23 -9.94 14.59
CA ALA A 41 4.64 -10.31 14.49
C ALA A 41 4.93 -11.39 13.41
N PRO A 42 4.11 -12.45 13.24
CA PRO A 42 4.30 -13.42 12.15
C PRO A 42 4.18 -12.80 10.76
N HIS A 43 3.20 -11.89 10.57
CA HIS A 43 3.01 -11.16 9.32
C HIS A 43 4.19 -10.23 9.04
N VAL A 44 4.62 -9.42 10.02
CA VAL A 44 5.80 -8.53 9.87
C VAL A 44 7.05 -9.34 9.52
N ALA A 45 7.27 -10.48 10.18
CA ALA A 45 8.38 -11.36 9.87
C ALA A 45 8.27 -11.96 8.45
N ALA A 46 7.07 -12.24 7.96
CA ALA A 46 6.86 -12.71 6.59
C ALA A 46 7.17 -11.61 5.56
N CYS A 47 6.70 -10.37 5.79
CA CYS A 47 7.01 -9.21 4.95
C CYS A 47 8.52 -8.96 4.88
N HIS A 48 9.22 -9.01 6.02
CA HIS A 48 10.68 -8.84 6.07
C HIS A 48 11.39 -9.95 5.29
N ARG A 49 11.02 -11.22 5.50
CA ARG A 49 11.58 -12.34 4.73
C ARG A 49 11.33 -12.21 3.23
N PHE A 50 10.15 -11.75 2.84
CA PHE A 50 9.80 -11.54 1.44
C PHE A 50 10.68 -10.45 0.81
N ILE A 51 10.79 -9.28 1.46
CA ILE A 51 11.62 -8.17 0.98
C ILE A 51 13.08 -8.58 0.89
N ASP A 52 13.60 -9.28 1.90
CA ASP A 52 14.99 -9.77 1.93
C ASP A 52 15.26 -10.71 0.74
N GLN A 53 14.36 -11.65 0.46
CA GLN A 53 14.49 -12.54 -0.69
C GLN A 53 14.34 -11.79 -2.02
N ALA A 54 13.43 -10.82 -2.12
CA ALA A 54 13.22 -10.04 -3.33
C ALA A 54 14.49 -9.23 -3.69
N MET A 55 15.08 -8.52 -2.74
CA MET A 55 16.26 -7.68 -2.99
C MET A 55 17.55 -8.48 -3.27
N GLN A 56 17.59 -9.78 -2.92
CA GLN A 56 18.71 -10.67 -3.26
C GLN A 56 18.73 -11.07 -4.74
N ARG A 57 17.65 -10.83 -5.49
CA ARG A 57 17.54 -11.15 -6.93
C ARG A 57 18.08 -10.05 -7.85
N VAL A 58 18.66 -9.00 -7.28
CA VAL A 58 19.34 -7.91 -7.99
C VAL A 58 20.69 -7.67 -7.33
N GLU A 59 21.64 -7.11 -8.09
CA GLU A 59 22.96 -6.73 -7.55
C GLU A 59 22.83 -5.67 -6.45
N PRO A 60 23.76 -5.61 -5.47
CA PRO A 60 23.81 -4.52 -4.49
C PRO A 60 24.11 -3.15 -5.13
N GLY A 61 23.99 -2.08 -4.34
CA GLY A 61 24.20 -0.70 -4.76
C GLY A 61 23.06 -0.16 -5.63
N GLY A 62 23.21 1.06 -6.14
CA GLY A 62 22.15 1.77 -6.87
C GLY A 62 21.01 2.17 -5.93
N ARG A 63 19.85 2.49 -6.53
CA ARG A 63 18.70 3.04 -5.81
C ARG A 63 17.61 1.99 -5.63
N ALA A 64 17.04 1.90 -4.43
CA ALA A 64 15.84 1.13 -4.13
C ALA A 64 14.63 2.04 -3.86
N LEU A 65 13.46 1.67 -4.36
CA LEU A 65 12.18 2.34 -4.10
C LEU A 65 11.27 1.44 -3.25
N VAL A 66 10.70 1.97 -2.18
CA VAL A 66 9.63 1.33 -1.41
C VAL A 66 8.35 2.13 -1.64
N ALA A 67 7.41 1.57 -2.40
CA ALA A 67 6.10 2.17 -2.67
C ALA A 67 5.10 1.74 -1.58
N GLY A 68 4.49 2.72 -0.91
CA GLY A 68 3.63 2.47 0.26
C GLY A 68 4.46 2.21 1.51
N SER A 69 5.44 3.07 1.79
CA SER A 69 6.35 2.88 2.94
C SER A 69 5.66 2.96 4.31
N GLY A 70 4.50 3.60 4.38
CA GLY A 70 3.60 3.68 5.52
C GLY A 70 4.29 4.07 6.82
N LEU A 71 4.01 3.30 7.87
CA LEU A 71 4.61 3.49 9.20
C LEU A 71 5.95 2.78 9.38
N LEU A 72 6.53 2.22 8.32
CA LEU A 72 7.74 1.38 8.34
C LEU A 72 7.62 0.15 9.26
N ILE A 73 6.41 -0.43 9.34
CA ILE A 73 6.13 -1.64 10.12
C ILE A 73 6.69 -2.87 9.39
N GLU A 74 6.33 -3.01 8.12
CA GLU A 74 6.67 -4.14 7.24
C GLU A 74 8.01 -3.97 6.53
N ILE A 75 8.69 -2.82 6.71
CA ILE A 75 9.88 -2.46 5.94
C ILE A 75 11.14 -2.74 6.76
N PRO A 76 12.02 -3.68 6.35
CA PRO A 76 13.34 -3.90 6.98
C PRO A 76 14.30 -2.80 6.53
N LEU A 77 14.07 -1.57 6.99
CA LEU A 77 14.73 -0.36 6.49
C LEU A 77 16.25 -0.45 6.61
N GLU A 78 16.76 -0.92 7.74
CA GLU A 78 18.19 -1.03 8.01
C GLU A 78 18.85 -2.02 7.03
N THR A 79 18.19 -3.14 6.72
CA THR A 79 18.66 -4.12 5.73
C THR A 79 18.70 -3.53 4.32
N LEU A 80 17.67 -2.77 3.92
CA LEU A 80 17.63 -2.07 2.63
C LEU A 80 18.77 -1.04 2.53
N THR A 81 18.98 -0.23 3.58
CA THR A 81 20.04 0.79 3.59
C THR A 81 21.46 0.23 3.62
N ALA A 82 21.64 -1.00 4.10
CA ALA A 82 22.92 -1.68 4.02
C ALA A 82 23.21 -2.26 2.62
N ARG A 83 22.17 -2.45 1.80
CA ARG A 83 22.29 -3.07 0.47
C ARG A 83 22.32 -2.08 -0.68
N PHE A 84 21.64 -0.95 -0.57
CA PHE A 84 21.48 0.04 -1.64
C PHE A 84 22.14 1.38 -1.29
N ASP A 85 22.65 2.08 -2.31
CA ASP A 85 23.31 3.38 -2.15
C ASP A 85 22.32 4.48 -1.76
N GLU A 86 21.05 4.33 -2.15
CA GLU A 86 19.93 5.17 -1.73
C GLU A 86 18.66 4.33 -1.59
N VAL A 87 17.90 4.52 -0.51
CA VAL A 87 16.56 3.98 -0.31
C VAL A 87 15.55 5.12 -0.33
N VAL A 88 14.67 5.09 -1.32
CA VAL A 88 13.58 6.05 -1.50
C VAL A 88 12.30 5.46 -0.93
N LEU A 89 11.74 6.12 0.08
CA LEU A 89 10.47 5.76 0.70
C LEU A 89 9.38 6.65 0.10
N ALA A 90 8.50 6.05 -0.70
CA ALA A 90 7.39 6.72 -1.35
C ALA A 90 6.07 6.43 -0.61
N ASP A 91 5.35 7.48 -0.26
CA ASP A 91 4.02 7.41 0.35
C ASP A 91 3.26 8.72 0.15
N VAL A 92 1.94 8.74 0.28
CA VAL A 92 1.14 9.97 0.20
C VAL A 92 1.40 10.92 1.38
N LEU A 93 1.87 10.41 2.52
CA LEU A 93 2.33 11.21 3.65
C LEU A 93 3.29 10.44 4.56
N HIS A 94 4.10 11.15 5.33
CA HIS A 94 5.03 10.55 6.30
C HIS A 94 4.80 11.09 7.71
N SER A 95 4.57 10.18 8.66
CA SER A 95 4.46 10.53 10.09
C SER A 95 5.77 11.14 10.61
N ARG A 96 5.68 11.89 11.72
CA ARG A 96 6.89 12.43 12.38
C ARG A 96 7.88 11.33 12.80
N THR A 97 7.37 10.18 13.22
CA THR A 97 8.20 9.04 13.61
C THR A 97 8.96 8.50 12.41
N VAL A 98 8.30 8.37 11.25
CA VAL A 98 8.94 7.93 10.00
C VAL A 98 10.00 8.94 9.55
N ARG A 99 9.69 10.24 9.57
CA ARG A 99 10.67 11.31 9.27
C ARG A 99 11.90 11.27 10.16
N ARG A 100 11.72 11.03 11.46
CA ARG A 100 12.85 10.89 12.41
C ARG A 100 13.70 9.66 12.11
N ARG A 101 13.09 8.51 11.80
CA ARG A 101 13.82 7.29 11.43
C ARG A 101 14.61 7.50 10.13
N ALA A 102 13.98 8.09 9.10
CA ALA A 102 14.64 8.39 7.84
C ALA A 102 15.81 9.37 8.02
N ALA A 103 15.64 10.44 8.81
CA ALA A 103 16.70 11.41 9.07
C ALA A 103 17.91 10.84 9.83
N ALA A 104 17.76 9.70 10.51
CA ALA A 104 18.87 9.02 11.17
C ALA A 104 19.74 8.17 10.22
N LEU A 105 19.32 8.01 8.96
CA LEU A 105 19.99 7.20 7.95
C LEU A 105 20.38 8.09 6.77
N PRO A 106 21.68 8.23 6.45
CA PRO A 106 22.16 9.22 5.49
C PRO A 106 21.74 8.94 4.04
N ASN A 107 21.39 7.69 3.74
CA ASN A 107 21.00 7.23 2.41
C ASN A 107 19.50 6.96 2.28
N VAL A 108 18.66 7.54 3.15
CA VAL A 108 17.20 7.43 3.05
C VAL A 108 16.59 8.75 2.60
N ARG A 109 15.79 8.71 1.53
CA ARG A 109 15.03 9.85 1.02
C ARG A 109 13.53 9.58 1.13
N LEU A 110 12.80 10.55 1.68
CA LEU A 110 11.33 10.52 1.70
C LEU A 110 10.77 11.24 0.48
N VAL A 111 9.78 10.62 -0.18
CA VAL A 111 9.07 11.20 -1.32
C VAL A 111 7.58 11.15 -1.04
N GLU A 112 6.98 12.32 -0.84
CA GLU A 112 5.53 12.44 -0.69
C GLU A 112 4.89 12.42 -2.09
N MET A 113 4.23 11.32 -2.45
CA MET A 113 3.61 11.13 -3.76
C MET A 113 2.40 10.19 -3.69
N ASP A 114 1.38 10.50 -4.49
CA ASP A 114 0.34 9.55 -4.86
C ASP A 114 0.87 8.71 -6.03
N VAL A 115 1.29 7.48 -5.75
CA VAL A 115 1.83 6.57 -6.78
C VAL A 115 0.77 6.10 -7.77
N SER A 116 -0.53 6.34 -7.52
CA SER A 116 -1.57 6.07 -8.52
C SER A 116 -1.72 7.22 -9.53
N GLY A 117 -1.39 8.46 -9.13
CA GLY A 117 -1.71 9.68 -9.89
C GLY A 117 -3.20 10.04 -9.90
N ALA A 118 -4.07 9.24 -9.29
CA ALA A 118 -5.52 9.37 -9.41
C ALA A 118 -6.13 10.43 -8.50
N LEU A 119 -5.50 10.76 -7.37
CA LEU A 119 -6.13 11.57 -6.33
C LEU A 119 -6.43 13.00 -6.79
N ALA A 120 -5.53 13.62 -7.54
CA ALA A 120 -5.73 15.00 -7.99
C ALA A 120 -6.82 15.11 -9.07
N PRO A 121 -6.82 14.29 -10.13
CA PRO A 121 -7.94 14.20 -11.09
C PRO A 121 -9.28 13.85 -10.43
N LEU A 122 -9.26 12.92 -9.46
CA LEU A 122 -10.47 12.54 -8.74
C LEU A 122 -11.00 13.70 -7.91
N ALA A 123 -10.14 14.42 -7.19
CA ALA A 123 -10.55 15.58 -6.42
C ALA A 123 -11.21 16.66 -7.29
N ALA A 124 -10.63 16.97 -8.46
CA ALA A 124 -11.21 17.92 -9.40
C ALA A 124 -12.60 17.46 -9.88
N THR A 125 -12.72 16.19 -10.27
CA THR A 125 -13.98 15.59 -10.71
C THR A 125 -15.07 15.66 -9.64
N LEU A 126 -14.73 15.33 -8.39
CA LEU A 126 -15.65 15.37 -7.25
C LEU A 126 -16.05 16.79 -6.84
N ASP A 127 -15.28 17.82 -7.24
CA ASP A 127 -15.64 19.22 -7.02
C ASP A 127 -16.58 19.75 -8.10
N THR A 128 -16.45 19.26 -9.33
CA THR A 128 -17.29 19.68 -10.47
C THR A 128 -18.51 18.79 -10.70
N GLY A 129 -18.64 17.66 -9.99
CA GLY A 129 -19.69 16.66 -10.25
C GLY A 129 -19.51 15.92 -11.59
N GLY A 130 -18.26 15.76 -12.04
CA GLY A 130 -17.92 15.11 -13.30
C GLY A 130 -17.94 13.58 -13.24
N ARG A 131 -17.63 12.94 -14.37
CA ARG A 131 -17.42 11.48 -14.46
C ARG A 131 -16.06 11.11 -13.90
N LEU A 132 -15.95 9.92 -13.28
CA LEU A 132 -14.68 9.44 -12.72
C LEU A 132 -13.54 9.52 -13.75
N PRO A 133 -12.34 9.98 -13.34
CA PRO A 133 -11.22 10.13 -14.24
C PRO A 133 -10.76 8.75 -14.72
N THR A 134 -10.45 8.66 -16.01
CA THR A 134 -9.93 7.45 -16.66
C THR A 134 -8.50 7.62 -17.14
N ASP A 135 -8.05 8.87 -17.27
CA ASP A 135 -6.74 9.26 -17.76
C ASP A 135 -5.94 9.92 -16.63
N PHE A 136 -5.15 9.10 -15.94
CA PHE A 136 -4.23 9.54 -14.90
C PHE A 136 -2.99 8.66 -14.89
N GLU A 137 -1.82 9.27 -14.82
CA GLU A 137 -0.55 8.56 -14.88
C GLU A 137 0.14 8.60 -13.51
N PRO A 138 0.60 7.45 -13.00
CA PRO A 138 1.53 7.38 -11.89
C PRO A 138 2.74 8.31 -12.08
N PRO A 139 3.05 9.19 -11.12
CA PRO A 139 4.22 10.05 -11.24
C PRO A 139 5.52 9.25 -11.20
N ILE A 140 6.52 9.70 -11.97
CA ILE A 140 7.87 9.12 -11.96
C ILE A 140 8.70 9.88 -10.92
N PRO A 141 9.15 9.24 -9.82
CA PRO A 141 10.00 9.91 -8.85
C PRO A 141 11.38 10.24 -9.45
N ASP A 142 11.90 11.42 -9.12
CA ASP A 142 13.19 11.89 -9.63
C ASP A 142 14.37 10.93 -9.35
N GLY A 143 15.30 10.90 -10.30
CA GLY A 143 16.58 10.18 -10.23
C GLY A 143 16.54 8.72 -10.69
N GLY A 144 15.49 8.28 -11.40
CA GLY A 144 15.43 6.94 -11.98
C GLY A 144 16.52 6.69 -13.06
N PRO A 145 16.69 5.43 -13.52
CA PRO A 145 15.94 4.24 -13.11
C PRO A 145 16.38 3.68 -11.74
N PHE A 146 15.50 2.92 -11.09
CA PHE A 146 15.82 2.22 -9.84
C PHE A 146 16.38 0.84 -10.14
N ARG A 147 17.27 0.33 -9.29
CA ARG A 147 17.71 -1.07 -9.36
C ARG A 147 16.64 -2.00 -8.81
N PHE A 148 16.01 -1.58 -7.72
CA PHE A 148 15.00 -2.36 -7.02
C PHE A 148 13.79 -1.50 -6.72
N ALA A 149 12.59 -2.05 -6.89
CA ALA A 149 11.39 -1.49 -6.31
C ALA A 149 10.63 -2.58 -5.55
N VAL A 150 9.94 -2.20 -4.48
CA VAL A 150 8.96 -3.07 -3.83
C VAL A 150 7.72 -2.27 -3.46
N SER A 151 6.55 -2.82 -3.80
CA SER A 151 5.26 -2.32 -3.32
C SER A 151 4.83 -3.12 -2.11
N CYS A 152 4.60 -2.43 -0.99
CA CYS A 152 4.36 -3.04 0.31
C CYS A 152 2.90 -2.92 0.72
N ASN A 153 2.15 -4.00 0.51
CA ASN A 153 0.69 -4.10 0.74
C ASN A 153 -0.13 -2.90 0.23
N LEU A 154 0.31 -2.29 -0.86
CA LEU A 154 -0.30 -1.06 -1.37
C LEU A 154 -1.38 -1.34 -2.43
N LEU A 155 -1.20 -2.37 -3.27
CA LEU A 155 -2.07 -2.64 -4.43
C LEU A 155 -3.54 -2.76 -4.02
N SER A 156 -3.87 -3.64 -3.08
CA SER A 156 -5.23 -3.83 -2.57
C SER A 156 -5.81 -2.57 -1.92
N GLN A 157 -4.95 -1.73 -1.34
CA GLN A 157 -5.37 -0.55 -0.59
C GLN A 157 -5.58 0.71 -1.46
N LEU A 158 -4.96 0.77 -2.64
CA LEU A 158 -5.01 1.97 -3.50
C LEU A 158 -6.44 2.48 -3.72
N PRO A 159 -7.43 1.65 -4.09
CA PRO A 159 -8.77 2.15 -4.38
C PRO A 159 -9.63 2.48 -3.15
N LEU A 160 -9.29 2.00 -1.95
CA LEU A 160 -10.19 2.03 -0.78
C LEU A 160 -10.68 3.45 -0.43
N LEU A 161 -9.77 4.36 -0.06
CA LEU A 161 -10.13 5.73 0.32
C LEU A 161 -10.65 6.58 -0.87
N PRO A 162 -10.11 6.44 -2.10
CA PRO A 162 -10.72 7.03 -3.29
C PRO A 162 -12.18 6.62 -3.49
N LEU A 163 -12.51 5.33 -3.38
CA LEU A 163 -13.87 4.82 -3.55
C LEU A 163 -14.80 5.27 -2.42
N GLU A 164 -14.33 5.26 -1.16
CA GLU A 164 -15.11 5.82 -0.04
C GLU A 164 -15.47 7.30 -0.30
N ALA A 165 -14.55 8.07 -0.88
CA ALA A 165 -14.83 9.45 -1.28
C ALA A 165 -15.85 9.54 -2.42
N VAL A 166 -15.80 8.64 -3.40
CA VAL A 166 -16.79 8.55 -4.50
C VAL A 166 -18.17 8.20 -3.95
N GLU A 167 -18.30 7.18 -3.11
CA GLU A 167 -19.58 6.76 -2.53
C GLU A 167 -20.25 7.90 -1.74
N ARG A 168 -19.46 8.61 -0.94
CA ARG A 168 -19.97 9.71 -0.12
C ARG A 168 -20.33 10.97 -0.92
N ARG A 169 -19.59 11.28 -1.99
CA ARG A 169 -19.68 12.58 -2.69
C ARG A 169 -20.32 12.51 -4.07
N ALA A 170 -20.34 11.33 -4.68
CA ALA A 170 -20.93 11.07 -5.97
C ALA A 170 -21.75 9.76 -5.92
N PRO A 171 -22.80 9.67 -5.06
CA PRO A 171 -23.56 8.45 -4.83
C PRO A 171 -24.32 7.94 -6.07
N ALA A 172 -24.48 8.77 -7.10
CA ALA A 172 -25.06 8.39 -8.38
C ALA A 172 -24.10 7.58 -9.27
N THR A 173 -22.81 7.52 -8.92
CA THR A 173 -21.82 6.69 -9.62
C THR A 173 -22.23 5.23 -9.49
N THR A 174 -22.25 4.52 -10.61
CA THR A 174 -22.65 3.11 -10.62
C THR A 174 -21.55 2.20 -10.05
N GLU A 175 -21.93 0.99 -9.64
CA GLU A 175 -20.96 -0.02 -9.20
C GLU A 175 -19.93 -0.32 -10.30
N ALA A 176 -20.39 -0.49 -11.54
CA ALA A 176 -19.51 -0.73 -12.68
C ALA A 176 -18.48 0.38 -12.90
N GLU A 177 -18.85 1.65 -12.70
CA GLU A 177 -17.92 2.78 -12.78
C GLU A 177 -16.91 2.77 -11.64
N ARG A 178 -17.34 2.45 -10.41
CA ARG A 178 -16.43 2.28 -9.26
C ARG A 178 -15.43 1.16 -9.50
N THR A 179 -15.90 -0.02 -9.92
CA THR A 179 -15.03 -1.15 -10.23
C THR A 179 -14.04 -0.82 -11.35
N ALA A 180 -14.49 -0.15 -12.42
CA ALA A 180 -13.61 0.27 -13.51
C ALA A 180 -12.53 1.25 -13.04
N PHE A 181 -12.87 2.19 -12.17
CA PHE A 181 -11.91 3.12 -11.58
C PHE A 181 -10.90 2.41 -10.67
N ALA A 182 -11.37 1.49 -9.82
CA ALA A 182 -10.50 0.67 -8.97
C ALA A 182 -9.51 -0.16 -9.80
N LEU A 183 -10.01 -0.88 -10.81
CA LEU A 183 -9.22 -1.67 -11.75
C LEU A 183 -8.17 -0.82 -12.45
N ARG A 184 -8.52 0.40 -12.88
CA ARG A 184 -7.57 1.33 -13.51
C ARG A 184 -6.46 1.77 -12.56
N MET A 185 -6.76 1.97 -11.27
CA MET A 185 -5.74 2.31 -10.28
C MET A 185 -4.78 1.15 -10.03
N VAL A 186 -5.31 -0.07 -9.82
CA VAL A 186 -4.47 -1.23 -9.51
C VAL A 186 -3.67 -1.71 -10.71
N HIS A 187 -4.25 -1.72 -11.91
CA HIS A 187 -3.55 -2.05 -13.15
C HIS A 187 -2.45 -1.02 -13.46
N GLY A 188 -2.77 0.27 -13.35
CA GLY A 188 -1.79 1.35 -13.54
C GLY A 188 -0.60 1.24 -12.56
N HIS A 189 -0.84 0.87 -11.31
CA HIS A 189 0.23 0.65 -10.33
C HIS A 189 1.15 -0.52 -10.70
N LEU A 190 0.59 -1.64 -11.17
CA LEU A 190 1.38 -2.77 -11.64
C LEU A 190 2.25 -2.39 -12.85
N CYS A 191 1.69 -1.64 -13.80
CA CYS A 191 2.44 -1.13 -14.95
C CYS A 191 3.57 -0.17 -14.53
N TRP A 192 3.28 0.74 -13.62
CA TRP A 192 4.28 1.66 -13.07
C TRP A 192 5.41 0.92 -12.36
N LEU A 193 5.11 -0.08 -11.51
CA LEU A 193 6.13 -0.91 -10.87
C LEU A 193 7.00 -1.65 -11.88
N SER A 194 6.40 -2.24 -12.93
CA SER A 194 7.12 -2.95 -14.00
C SER A 194 8.13 -2.04 -14.74
N ALA A 195 7.82 -0.74 -14.85
CA ALA A 195 8.59 0.23 -15.60
C ALA A 195 9.63 0.97 -14.75
N ILE A 196 9.40 1.17 -13.45
CA ILE A 196 10.20 2.08 -12.63
C ILE A 196 11.57 1.51 -12.19
N ALA A 197 11.73 0.18 -12.23
CA ALA A 197 12.93 -0.48 -11.76
C ALA A 197 13.43 -1.64 -12.64
N GLU A 198 14.74 -1.93 -12.58
CA GLU A 198 15.36 -3.11 -13.18
C GLU A 198 14.64 -4.39 -12.70
N ARG A 199 14.33 -4.48 -11.40
CA ARG A 199 13.42 -5.48 -10.82
C ARG A 199 12.45 -4.82 -9.86
N ALA A 200 11.18 -5.22 -9.93
CA ALA A 200 10.18 -4.80 -8.96
C ALA A 200 9.47 -6.02 -8.36
N ALA A 201 9.28 -5.99 -7.03
CA ALA A 201 8.54 -6.99 -6.28
C ALA A 201 7.26 -6.37 -5.68
N LEU A 202 6.32 -7.22 -5.30
CA LEU A 202 5.04 -6.79 -4.72
C LEU A 202 4.58 -7.84 -3.71
N PHE A 203 4.06 -7.38 -2.57
CA PHE A 203 3.09 -8.17 -1.83
C PHE A 203 1.81 -7.38 -1.59
N THR A 204 0.68 -8.07 -1.56
CA THR A 204 -0.64 -7.48 -1.39
C THR A 204 -1.61 -8.48 -0.78
N ASP A 205 -2.61 -7.97 -0.07
CA ASP A 205 -3.78 -8.75 0.34
C ASP A 205 -4.51 -9.29 -0.90
N ILE A 206 -4.99 -10.53 -0.81
CA ILE A 206 -5.72 -11.27 -1.86
C ILE A 206 -7.18 -11.40 -1.49
N ASP A 207 -7.45 -11.75 -0.24
CA ASP A 207 -8.78 -11.84 0.32
C ASP A 207 -8.76 -11.44 1.79
N ALA A 208 -9.94 -11.05 2.27
CA ALA A 208 -10.22 -10.81 3.67
C ALA A 208 -11.29 -11.79 4.15
N SER A 209 -10.98 -12.57 5.17
CA SER A 209 -11.86 -13.56 5.77
C SER A 209 -12.33 -13.10 7.15
N TRP A 210 -13.65 -13.01 7.33
CA TRP A 210 -14.28 -12.86 8.64
C TRP A 210 -14.48 -14.24 9.27
N MET A 211 -14.14 -14.37 10.55
CA MET A 211 -14.16 -15.65 11.25
C MET A 211 -14.90 -15.56 12.58
N HIS A 212 -15.78 -16.52 12.86
CA HIS A 212 -16.42 -16.68 14.15
C HIS A 212 -16.01 -18.00 14.80
N GLY A 213 -15.32 -17.93 15.94
CA GLY A 213 -14.87 -19.13 16.66
C GLY A 213 -13.96 -20.04 15.83
N GLY A 214 -13.13 -19.46 14.96
CA GLY A 214 -12.22 -20.19 14.06
C GLY A 214 -12.86 -20.68 12.76
N THR A 215 -14.16 -20.47 12.54
CA THR A 215 -14.85 -20.82 11.29
C THR A 215 -15.01 -19.59 10.41
N VAL A 216 -14.65 -19.70 9.13
CA VAL A 216 -14.85 -18.60 8.16
C VAL A 216 -16.34 -18.42 7.89
N THR A 217 -16.83 -17.20 8.04
CA THR A 217 -18.23 -16.82 7.82
C THR A 217 -18.43 -16.03 6.54
N GLU A 218 -17.44 -15.23 6.15
CA GLU A 218 -17.49 -14.37 4.97
C GLU A 218 -16.08 -14.20 4.40
N VAL A 219 -15.98 -14.11 3.08
CA VAL A 219 -14.73 -13.87 2.34
C VAL A 219 -14.98 -12.77 1.33
N GLU A 220 -14.14 -11.74 1.36
CA GLU A 220 -14.18 -10.59 0.47
C GLU A 220 -12.91 -10.58 -0.40
N ASP A 221 -13.06 -10.26 -1.69
CA ASP A 221 -11.93 -10.08 -2.62
C ASP A 221 -11.18 -8.77 -2.34
N SER A 222 -9.85 -8.84 -2.29
CA SER A 222 -8.97 -7.66 -2.15
C SER A 222 -8.22 -7.32 -3.45
N THR A 223 -8.42 -8.11 -4.51
CA THR A 223 -7.70 -7.95 -5.79
C THR A 223 -8.40 -7.03 -6.78
N TRP A 224 -9.61 -6.55 -6.45
CA TRP A 224 -10.46 -5.74 -7.31
C TRP A 224 -10.83 -6.46 -8.61
N GLY A 225 -10.93 -7.79 -8.57
CA GLY A 225 -11.20 -8.65 -9.72
C GLY A 225 -10.00 -8.92 -10.63
N LEU A 226 -8.78 -8.55 -10.23
CA LEU A 226 -7.58 -8.92 -10.97
C LEU A 226 -7.26 -10.41 -10.80
N ALA A 227 -7.10 -11.13 -11.91
CA ALA A 227 -6.65 -12.52 -11.91
C ALA A 227 -5.13 -12.60 -11.71
N LEU A 228 -4.67 -12.37 -10.48
CA LEU A 228 -3.25 -12.48 -10.12
C LEU A 228 -2.79 -13.96 -10.25
N PRO A 229 -1.59 -14.22 -10.80
CA PRO A 229 -1.05 -15.58 -10.85
C PRO A 229 -0.73 -16.09 -9.45
N ALA A 230 -0.49 -17.40 -9.29
CA ALA A 230 -0.10 -17.96 -8.00
C ALA A 230 1.12 -17.21 -7.42
N PRO A 231 1.10 -16.84 -6.12
CA PRO A 231 2.19 -16.09 -5.52
C PRO A 231 3.42 -16.98 -5.27
N ASP A 232 4.61 -16.37 -5.31
CA ASP A 232 5.86 -17.04 -4.94
C ASP A 232 5.92 -17.33 -3.43
N MET A 233 5.28 -16.48 -2.63
CA MET A 233 5.13 -16.62 -1.19
C MET A 233 3.72 -16.24 -0.78
N SER A 234 3.12 -16.99 0.14
CA SER A 234 1.86 -16.61 0.77
C SER A 234 1.92 -16.78 2.28
N TRP A 235 1.16 -15.95 2.99
CA TRP A 235 1.00 -16.03 4.43
C TRP A 235 -0.34 -15.46 4.88
N LEU A 236 -0.74 -15.78 6.10
CA LEU A 236 -1.93 -15.23 6.73
C LEU A 236 -1.56 -14.07 7.64
N TRP A 237 -2.45 -13.09 7.70
CA TRP A 237 -2.34 -11.94 8.59
C TRP A 237 -3.59 -11.80 9.45
N ASP A 238 -3.45 -12.08 10.74
CA ASP A 238 -4.46 -11.78 11.75
C ASP A 238 -4.53 -10.27 12.02
N ILE A 239 -5.16 -9.53 11.10
CA ILE A 239 -5.18 -8.07 11.09
C ILE A 239 -5.95 -7.51 12.28
N ALA A 240 -7.11 -8.08 12.61
CA ALA A 240 -7.96 -7.61 13.70
C ALA A 240 -8.71 -8.78 14.38
N PRO A 241 -8.04 -9.51 15.29
CA PRO A 241 -8.72 -10.51 16.11
C PRO A 241 -9.76 -9.84 17.01
N ALA A 242 -10.86 -10.54 17.32
CA ALA A 242 -11.90 -10.02 18.21
C ALA A 242 -11.30 -9.63 19.58
N PRO A 243 -11.69 -8.48 20.17
CA PRO A 243 -12.75 -7.58 19.73
C PRO A 243 -12.25 -6.34 18.95
N GLU A 244 -11.16 -6.43 18.19
CA GLU A 244 -10.47 -5.25 17.62
C GLU A 244 -11.29 -4.50 16.57
N GLN A 245 -11.91 -5.20 15.61
CA GLN A 245 -12.77 -4.61 14.58
C GLN A 245 -14.25 -4.94 14.82
N ASP A 246 -14.54 -6.21 15.13
CA ASP A 246 -15.86 -6.67 15.57
C ASP A 246 -15.76 -7.36 16.93
N ARG A 247 -16.83 -7.33 17.73
CA ARG A 247 -16.83 -7.87 19.10
C ARG A 247 -16.69 -9.39 19.16
N ARG A 248 -17.07 -10.11 18.10
CA ARG A 248 -17.21 -11.57 18.06
C ARG A 248 -16.55 -12.20 16.84
N GLN A 249 -16.07 -11.40 15.89
CA GLN A 249 -15.44 -11.89 14.67
C GLN A 249 -13.99 -11.44 14.61
N ASP A 250 -13.13 -12.39 14.22
CA ASP A 250 -11.77 -12.10 13.81
C ASP A 250 -11.77 -11.69 12.34
N LEU A 251 -10.93 -10.72 11.98
CA LEU A 251 -10.62 -10.41 10.59
C LEU A 251 -9.20 -10.89 10.29
N ARG A 252 -9.07 -11.70 9.23
CA ARG A 252 -7.81 -12.26 8.75
C ARG A 252 -7.65 -12.01 7.26
N HIS A 253 -6.50 -11.55 6.83
CA HIS A 253 -6.17 -11.41 5.41
C HIS A 253 -5.29 -12.58 4.94
N SER A 254 -5.50 -13.00 3.70
CA SER A 254 -4.53 -13.79 2.94
C SER A 254 -3.65 -12.85 2.13
N VAL A 255 -2.32 -13.01 2.22
CA VAL A 255 -1.34 -12.15 1.55
C VAL A 255 -0.56 -12.96 0.53
N GLY A 256 -0.46 -12.45 -0.69
CA GLY A 256 0.38 -13.00 -1.75
C GLY A 256 1.59 -12.09 -2.03
N GLY A 257 2.75 -12.70 -2.30
CA GLY A 257 3.98 -12.01 -2.67
C GLY A 257 4.58 -12.56 -3.97
N TRP A 258 5.02 -11.65 -4.84
CA TRP A 258 5.66 -11.93 -6.13
C TRP A 258 7.02 -11.23 -6.22
N PHE A 259 8.07 -12.01 -6.48
CA PHE A 259 9.43 -11.48 -6.56
C PHE A 259 9.70 -10.68 -7.84
N ASP A 260 8.88 -10.85 -8.86
CA ASP A 260 8.95 -10.09 -10.11
C ASP A 260 7.55 -9.73 -10.61
N VAL A 261 7.19 -8.45 -10.52
CA VAL A 261 5.89 -7.95 -10.97
C VAL A 261 5.65 -8.15 -12.48
N ARG A 262 6.70 -8.41 -13.27
CA ARG A 262 6.57 -8.76 -14.69
C ARG A 262 5.88 -10.11 -14.91
N THR A 263 5.95 -11.03 -13.94
CA THR A 263 5.20 -12.30 -14.00
C THR A 263 3.71 -12.08 -13.73
N VAL A 264 3.38 -11.02 -12.98
CA VAL A 264 1.99 -10.59 -12.73
C VAL A 264 1.44 -9.87 -13.95
N THR A 265 2.17 -8.89 -14.49
CA THR A 265 1.69 -8.08 -15.63
C THR A 265 1.62 -8.86 -16.95
N SER A 266 2.41 -9.94 -17.13
CA SER A 266 2.37 -10.74 -18.36
C SER A 266 1.07 -11.54 -18.57
N VAL A 267 0.28 -11.75 -17.52
CA VAL A 267 -1.03 -12.44 -17.59
C VAL A 267 -2.21 -11.47 -17.55
N LEU A 268 -1.94 -10.17 -17.43
CA LEU A 268 -2.92 -9.09 -17.40
C LEU A 268 -2.97 -8.37 -18.75
N PRO A 269 -3.99 -7.52 -19.01
CA PRO A 269 -3.96 -6.62 -20.16
C PRO A 269 -2.63 -5.85 -20.23
N PRO A 270 -2.08 -5.63 -21.43
CA PRO A 270 -0.80 -4.99 -21.57
C PRO A 270 -0.80 -3.59 -20.96
N CYS A 271 0.34 -3.28 -20.34
CA CYS A 271 0.87 -1.93 -20.25
C CYS A 271 1.36 -1.52 -21.67
#